data_AF-A0AB34KZV0-F1
#
_entry.id   AF-A0AB34KZV0-F1
#
_cell.length_a   1.000
_cell.length_b   1.000
_cell.length_c   1.000
_cell.angle_alpha   90.00
_cell.angle_beta   90.00
_cell.angle_gamma   90.00
#
_symmetry.space_group_name_H-M   'P 1'
#
loop_
_entity.id
_entity.type
_entity.pdbx_description
1 polymer ?
#
loop_
_entity_poly.entity_id
_entity_poly.type
_entity_poly.pdbx_seq_one_letter_code
_entity_poly.pdbx_strand_id
1 'polypeptide(L)'
;MPLSIPYSSLPYRPAFGPRTARADFCEEDFIVTGWIGEFINTLTNLAYIYYAYQGIQARRRTPQKTLAADSLYYGLALVGICSAFFHALVKYHAQIADDTSMQIATACVLHRAMSFRQSEQYSRNVALFLISSLSIETIYHSIMDEQMVHELTFLLLILLVIRQTRSLIRERIQKDEEKRMLKWLSIFGAVCFLFGYLLWQLDFIYCSQLTAWKRALGMPWGFLLEFHGWWHGLTAVGAYVFMRMVDGLTQEQVVLRGGPFAWFESGKPLADKSQ
;
A
#
# COMPACT_ATOMS: atom_id res chain seq x y z
N MET A 1 5.49 -35.52 -13.92
CA MET A 1 5.84 -34.20 -14.48
C MET A 1 6.78 -33.54 -13.49
N PRO A 2 7.86 -32.85 -13.92
CA PRO A 2 8.68 -32.11 -12.98
C PRO A 2 7.81 -31.04 -12.32
N LEU A 3 7.89 -30.92 -10.99
CA LEU A 3 7.15 -29.93 -10.21
C LEU A 3 7.77 -28.52 -10.32
N SER A 4 8.78 -28.35 -11.18
CA SER A 4 9.50 -27.10 -11.40
C SER A 4 9.89 -26.95 -12.87
N ILE A 5 9.86 -25.71 -13.37
CA ILE A 5 10.27 -25.31 -14.71
C ILE A 5 11.47 -24.36 -14.55
N PRO A 6 12.63 -24.63 -15.18
CA PRO A 6 13.76 -23.72 -15.10
C PRO A 6 13.41 -22.36 -15.69
N TYR A 7 13.98 -21.30 -15.11
CA TYR A 7 13.94 -19.97 -15.74
C TYR A 7 14.62 -19.99 -17.10
N SER A 8 14.26 -19.03 -17.96
CA SER A 8 15.00 -18.81 -19.20
C SER A 8 16.48 -18.53 -18.88
N SER A 9 17.39 -18.99 -19.72
CA SER A 9 18.81 -18.70 -19.54
C SER A 9 19.12 -17.22 -19.73
N LEU A 10 18.37 -16.56 -20.62
CA LEU A 10 18.51 -15.14 -20.98
C LEU A 10 17.15 -14.41 -20.87
N PRO A 11 17.15 -13.12 -20.52
CA PRO A 11 15.95 -12.29 -20.59
C PRO A 11 15.33 -12.27 -21.98
N TYR A 12 14.00 -12.21 -22.03
CA TYR A 12 13.27 -11.97 -23.27
C TYR A 12 13.46 -10.52 -23.73
N ARG A 13 13.29 -10.27 -25.03
CA ARG A 13 13.35 -8.91 -25.58
C ARG A 13 12.19 -8.06 -25.01
N PRO A 14 12.46 -6.90 -24.38
CA PRO A 14 11.40 -6.03 -23.85
C PRO A 14 10.48 -5.51 -24.96
N ALA A 15 9.17 -5.72 -24.81
CA ALA A 15 8.16 -5.28 -25.77
C ALA A 15 8.05 -3.75 -25.83
N PHE A 16 8.27 -3.06 -24.71
CA PHE A 16 8.15 -1.61 -24.57
C PHE A 16 9.51 -0.89 -24.57
N GLY A 17 10.53 -1.50 -25.15
CA GLY A 17 11.90 -0.95 -25.19
C GLY A 17 12.69 -1.14 -23.88
N PRO A 18 13.97 -0.74 -23.84
CA PRO A 18 14.89 -1.05 -22.74
C PRO A 18 14.49 -0.35 -21.43
N ARG A 19 14.95 -0.88 -20.29
CA ARG A 19 14.80 -0.26 -18.97
C ARG A 19 15.28 1.19 -18.99
N THR A 20 14.49 2.07 -18.34
CA THR A 20 14.89 3.47 -18.10
C THR A 20 14.71 3.90 -16.65
N ALA A 21 14.05 3.09 -15.82
CA ALA A 21 13.95 3.35 -14.38
C ALA A 21 15.32 3.36 -13.70
N ARG A 22 15.41 4.05 -12.55
CA ARG A 22 16.63 4.06 -11.73
C ARG A 22 16.60 2.97 -10.66
N ALA A 23 15.44 2.74 -10.05
CA ALA A 23 15.24 1.65 -9.12
C ALA A 23 15.31 0.30 -9.86
N ASP A 24 16.09 -0.63 -9.31
CA ASP A 24 16.33 -1.98 -9.82
C ASP A 24 16.18 -2.95 -8.65
N PHE A 25 15.21 -3.84 -8.68
CA PHE A 25 15.01 -4.82 -7.59
C PHE A 25 15.64 -6.16 -7.95
N CYS A 26 15.59 -7.13 -7.05
CA CYS A 26 16.29 -8.39 -7.29
C CYS A 26 15.57 -9.34 -8.25
N GLU A 27 14.31 -9.09 -8.59
CA GLU A 27 13.63 -9.86 -9.61
C GLU A 27 14.27 -9.62 -10.98
N GLU A 28 14.63 -10.70 -11.70
CA GLU A 28 15.32 -10.54 -12.98
C GLU A 28 14.38 -10.02 -14.07
N ASP A 29 14.69 -8.83 -14.57
CA ASP A 29 13.98 -8.15 -15.66
C ASP A 29 13.73 -9.05 -16.88
N PHE A 30 12.46 -9.14 -17.29
CA PHE A 30 11.96 -9.84 -18.46
C PHE A 30 12.40 -11.31 -18.53
N ILE A 31 12.67 -11.97 -17.38
CA ILE A 31 13.13 -13.36 -17.36
C ILE A 31 12.01 -14.38 -17.62
N VAL A 32 10.77 -14.01 -17.29
CA VAL A 32 9.57 -14.83 -17.48
C VAL A 32 8.89 -14.53 -18.83
N THR A 33 8.84 -13.26 -19.23
CA THR A 33 8.19 -12.78 -20.46
C THR A 33 8.76 -11.45 -20.91
N GLY A 34 8.69 -11.13 -22.21
CA GLY A 34 9.10 -9.82 -22.73
C GLY A 34 8.10 -8.68 -22.48
N TRP A 35 6.91 -8.98 -21.96
CA TRP A 35 5.83 -8.00 -21.73
C TRP A 35 5.82 -7.38 -20.33
N ILE A 36 6.38 -8.08 -19.34
CA ILE A 36 6.40 -7.69 -17.93
C ILE A 36 7.84 -7.80 -17.47
N GLY A 37 8.43 -6.69 -16.99
CA GLY A 37 9.80 -6.63 -16.49
C GLY A 37 9.97 -7.53 -15.27
N GLU A 38 9.36 -7.16 -14.16
CA GLU A 38 9.42 -7.93 -12.92
C GLU A 38 8.07 -8.61 -12.68
N PHE A 39 7.99 -9.91 -12.99
CA PHE A 39 6.73 -10.65 -13.08
C PHE A 39 5.99 -10.75 -11.73
N ILE A 40 6.67 -11.15 -10.66
CA ILE A 40 6.11 -11.32 -9.34
C ILE A 40 5.89 -9.97 -8.65
N ASN A 41 6.83 -9.04 -8.77
CA ASN A 41 6.65 -7.67 -8.27
C ASN A 41 5.44 -6.99 -8.93
N THR A 42 5.18 -7.24 -10.22
CA THR A 42 3.96 -6.78 -10.89
C THR A 42 2.70 -7.45 -10.33
N LEU A 43 2.67 -8.77 -10.22
CA LEU A 43 1.45 -9.50 -9.82
C LEU A 43 1.07 -9.30 -8.35
N THR A 44 2.06 -9.18 -7.46
CA THR A 44 1.84 -8.99 -6.03
C THR A 44 1.11 -7.68 -5.71
N ASN A 45 1.16 -6.69 -6.59
CA ASN A 45 0.38 -5.47 -6.51
C ASN A 45 -1.15 -5.65 -6.60
N LEU A 46 -1.62 -6.81 -7.08
CA LEU A 46 -3.04 -7.19 -6.97
C LEU A 46 -3.53 -7.20 -5.53
N ALA A 47 -2.65 -7.38 -4.54
CA ALA A 47 -3.00 -7.30 -3.12
C ALA A 47 -3.57 -5.92 -2.75
N TYR A 48 -2.95 -4.83 -3.19
CA TYR A 48 -3.46 -3.47 -2.95
C TYR A 48 -4.84 -3.26 -3.57
N ILE A 49 -5.02 -3.71 -4.82
CA ILE A 49 -6.29 -3.60 -5.55
C ILE A 49 -7.39 -4.42 -4.85
N TYR A 50 -7.06 -5.64 -4.41
CA TYR A 50 -7.97 -6.49 -3.65
C TYR A 50 -8.43 -5.83 -2.35
N TYR A 51 -7.49 -5.30 -1.55
CA TYR A 51 -7.84 -4.64 -0.29
C TYR A 51 -8.59 -3.32 -0.49
N ALA A 52 -8.26 -2.56 -1.53
CA ALA A 52 -9.02 -1.38 -1.93
C ALA A 52 -10.48 -1.74 -2.26
N TYR A 53 -10.68 -2.79 -3.06
CA TYR A 53 -12.01 -3.32 -3.37
C TYR A 53 -12.76 -3.72 -2.10
N GLN A 54 -12.13 -4.48 -1.19
CA GLN A 54 -12.75 -4.88 0.06
C GLN A 54 -13.17 -3.68 0.93
N GLY A 55 -12.35 -2.64 0.99
CA GLY A 55 -12.67 -1.39 1.68
C GLY A 55 -13.88 -0.66 1.12
N ILE A 56 -13.94 -0.52 -0.21
CA ILE A 56 -15.09 0.08 -0.92
C ILE A 56 -16.36 -0.75 -0.65
N GLN A 57 -16.28 -2.07 -0.73
CA GLN A 57 -17.43 -2.95 -0.49
C GLN A 57 -17.92 -2.87 0.96
N ALA A 58 -17.01 -2.78 1.94
CA ALA A 58 -17.38 -2.54 3.33
C ALA A 58 -18.12 -1.20 3.49
N ARG A 59 -17.63 -0.14 2.82
CA ARG A 59 -18.26 1.18 2.82
C ARG A 59 -19.58 1.25 2.09
N ARG A 60 -19.85 0.39 1.09
CA ARG A 60 -21.19 0.32 0.47
C ARG A 60 -22.30 -0.03 1.46
N ARG A 61 -21.97 -0.64 2.60
CA ARG A 61 -22.91 -0.98 3.68
C ARG A 61 -23.09 0.12 4.73
N THR A 62 -22.29 1.19 4.71
CA THR A 62 -22.39 2.29 5.68
C THR A 62 -23.40 3.35 5.20
N PRO A 63 -24.17 4.00 6.10
CA PRO A 63 -25.10 5.07 5.70
C PRO A 63 -24.35 6.33 5.22
N GLN A 64 -23.15 6.58 5.73
CA GLN A 64 -22.34 7.73 5.36
C GLN A 64 -21.56 7.48 4.05
N LYS A 65 -21.93 8.21 3.00
CA LYS A 65 -21.29 8.18 1.67
C LYS A 65 -20.56 9.49 1.39
N THR A 66 -19.31 9.62 1.83
CA THR A 66 -18.49 10.80 1.53
C THR A 66 -17.31 10.42 0.63
N LEU A 67 -17.01 11.30 -0.34
CA LEU A 67 -15.87 11.11 -1.24
C LEU A 67 -14.54 11.03 -0.47
N ALA A 68 -14.39 11.83 0.58
CA ALA A 68 -13.19 11.84 1.43
C ALA A 68 -12.96 10.53 2.21
N ALA A 69 -14.00 9.72 2.43
CA ALA A 69 -13.81 8.39 3.01
C ALA A 69 -13.57 7.33 1.92
N ASP A 70 -13.99 7.56 0.67
CA ASP A 70 -13.79 6.62 -0.45
C ASP A 70 -12.37 6.79 -1.00
N SER A 71 -11.84 8.01 -0.94
CA SER A 71 -10.49 8.36 -1.38
C SER A 71 -9.40 7.58 -0.65
N LEU A 72 -9.64 7.06 0.56
CA LEU A 72 -8.72 6.14 1.24
C LEU A 72 -8.42 4.92 0.36
N TYR A 73 -9.47 4.30 -0.16
CA TYR A 73 -9.37 3.07 -0.93
C TYR A 73 -9.08 3.34 -2.41
N TYR A 74 -9.50 4.50 -2.95
CA TYR A 74 -9.02 4.93 -4.26
C TYR A 74 -7.53 5.20 -4.27
N GLY A 75 -6.99 5.81 -3.20
CA GLY A 75 -5.55 5.98 -3.01
C GLY A 75 -4.83 4.63 -2.94
N LEU A 76 -5.37 3.66 -2.19
CA LEU A 76 -4.78 2.32 -2.12
C LEU A 76 -4.79 1.59 -3.47
N ALA A 77 -5.89 1.69 -4.23
CA ALA A 77 -5.96 1.14 -5.59
C ALA A 77 -4.96 1.83 -6.52
N LEU A 78 -4.80 3.15 -6.40
CA LEU A 78 -3.84 3.91 -7.19
C LEU A 78 -2.40 3.42 -6.96
N VAL A 79 -2.01 3.15 -5.70
CA VAL A 79 -0.71 2.54 -5.38
C VAL A 79 -0.52 1.21 -6.12
N GLY A 80 -1.49 0.30 -6.00
CA GLY A 80 -1.39 -0.99 -6.68
C GLY A 80 -1.31 -0.87 -8.21
N ILE A 81 -2.04 0.07 -8.80
CA ILE A 81 -2.02 0.30 -10.25
C ILE A 81 -0.68 0.88 -10.68
N CYS A 82 -0.24 1.98 -10.07
CA CYS A 82 1.00 2.65 -10.42
C CYS A 82 2.23 1.75 -10.21
N SER A 83 2.30 1.04 -9.08
CA SER A 83 3.36 0.08 -8.80
C SER A 83 3.36 -1.09 -9.79
N ALA A 84 2.20 -1.67 -10.11
CA ALA A 84 2.12 -2.71 -11.13
C ALA A 84 2.61 -2.21 -12.51
N PHE A 85 2.24 -0.98 -12.90
CA PHE A 85 2.74 -0.37 -14.14
C PHE A 85 4.24 -0.14 -14.12
N PHE A 86 4.79 0.28 -12.98
CA PHE A 86 6.22 0.45 -12.81
C PHE A 86 6.96 -0.88 -12.98
N HIS A 87 6.62 -1.91 -12.22
CA HIS A 87 7.27 -3.22 -12.31
C HIS A 87 7.06 -3.91 -13.66
N ALA A 88 5.93 -3.67 -14.33
CA ALA A 88 5.70 -4.22 -15.66
C ALA A 88 6.55 -3.56 -16.74
N LEU A 89 6.73 -2.24 -16.67
CA LEU A 89 7.37 -1.46 -17.74
C LEU A 89 8.84 -1.13 -17.47
N VAL A 90 9.23 -1.05 -16.19
CA VAL A 90 10.55 -0.66 -15.68
C VAL A 90 11.04 0.67 -16.29
N LYS A 91 10.13 1.65 -16.30
CA LYS A 91 10.34 2.99 -16.87
C LYS A 91 10.39 4.06 -15.80
N TYR A 92 11.24 5.07 -16.02
CA TYR A 92 11.39 6.20 -15.11
C TYR A 92 10.06 6.88 -14.78
N HIS A 93 9.25 7.27 -15.77
CA HIS A 93 7.97 7.93 -15.49
C HIS A 93 6.95 7.04 -14.77
N ALA A 94 7.03 5.72 -14.95
CA ALA A 94 6.20 4.79 -14.21
C ALA A 94 6.69 4.67 -12.75
N GLN A 95 8.01 4.67 -12.52
CA GLN A 95 8.61 4.76 -11.19
C GLN A 95 8.13 6.03 -10.45
N ILE A 96 8.22 7.20 -11.08
CA ILE A 96 7.71 8.45 -10.49
C ILE A 96 6.22 8.34 -10.13
N ALA A 97 5.42 7.72 -11.01
CA ALA A 97 4.00 7.54 -10.74
C ALA A 97 3.75 6.62 -9.53
N ASP A 98 4.56 5.56 -9.36
CA ASP A 98 4.50 4.69 -8.18
C ASP A 98 4.86 5.45 -6.91
N ASP A 99 6.03 6.09 -6.88
CA ASP A 99 6.51 6.91 -5.77
C ASP A 99 5.45 7.95 -5.36
N THR A 100 4.96 8.77 -6.30
CA THR A 100 3.93 9.78 -6.05
C THR A 100 2.62 9.18 -5.54
N SER A 101 2.21 8.00 -6.04
CA SER A 101 0.94 7.38 -5.64
C SER A 101 0.91 7.02 -4.15
N MET A 102 2.05 6.61 -3.58
CA MET A 102 2.19 6.29 -2.16
C MET A 102 1.95 7.53 -1.29
N GLN A 103 2.47 8.68 -1.70
CA GLN A 103 2.23 9.95 -1.00
C GLN A 103 0.78 10.42 -1.14
N ILE A 104 0.17 10.28 -2.32
CA ILE A 104 -1.26 10.60 -2.53
C ILE A 104 -2.15 9.77 -1.62
N ALA A 105 -1.91 8.45 -1.52
CA ALA A 105 -2.67 7.58 -0.65
C ALA A 105 -2.55 7.99 0.83
N THR A 106 -1.34 8.33 1.28
CA THR A 106 -1.07 8.79 2.65
C THR A 106 -1.70 10.16 2.92
N ALA A 107 -1.66 11.08 1.95
CA ALA A 107 -2.32 12.37 2.05
C ALA A 107 -3.85 12.25 2.11
N CYS A 108 -4.45 11.28 1.40
CA CYS A 108 -5.88 10.98 1.51
C CYS A 108 -6.25 10.53 2.93
N VAL A 109 -5.41 9.68 3.54
CA VAL A 109 -5.57 9.26 4.95
C VAL A 109 -5.44 10.44 5.91
N LEU A 110 -4.41 11.27 5.73
CA LEU A 110 -4.19 12.45 6.56
C LEU A 110 -5.33 13.46 6.45
N HIS A 111 -5.75 13.78 5.22
CA HIS A 111 -6.87 14.67 4.92
C HIS A 111 -8.13 14.20 5.63
N ARG A 112 -8.46 12.91 5.52
CA ARG A 112 -9.64 12.33 6.17
C ARG A 112 -9.55 12.45 7.69
N ALA A 113 -8.40 12.13 8.28
CA ALA A 113 -8.18 12.17 9.72
C ALA A 113 -8.21 13.60 10.29
N MET A 114 -7.73 14.60 9.54
CA MET A 114 -7.74 16.00 9.95
C MET A 114 -9.10 16.67 9.72
N SER A 115 -9.81 16.31 8.66
CA SER A 115 -11.06 16.98 8.26
C SER A 115 -12.31 16.45 8.96
N PHE A 116 -12.19 15.40 9.78
CA PHE A 116 -13.32 14.86 10.52
C PHE A 116 -13.87 15.88 11.53
N ARG A 117 -15.19 16.17 11.45
CA ARG A 117 -15.90 17.18 12.26
C ARG A 117 -15.32 18.60 12.18
N GLN A 118 -14.58 18.91 11.12
CA GLN A 118 -14.11 20.26 10.84
C GLN A 118 -15.04 20.98 9.87
N SER A 119 -14.91 22.30 9.79
CA SER A 119 -15.63 23.10 8.80
C SER A 119 -15.22 22.73 7.36
N GLU A 120 -16.13 22.91 6.40
CA GLU A 120 -15.83 22.68 4.98
C GLU A 120 -14.65 23.53 4.49
N GLN A 121 -14.54 24.76 4.98
CA GLN A 121 -13.42 25.65 4.67
C GLN A 121 -12.09 25.06 5.15
N TYR A 122 -12.04 24.52 6.37
CA TYR A 122 -10.83 23.89 6.90
C TYR A 122 -10.46 22.66 6.08
N SER A 123 -11.42 21.77 5.82
CA SER A 123 -11.23 20.57 5.01
C SER A 123 -10.69 20.89 3.61
N ARG A 124 -11.25 21.91 2.96
CA ARG A 124 -10.79 22.39 1.65
C ARG A 124 -9.38 22.96 1.71
N ASN A 125 -9.08 23.78 2.72
CA ASN A 125 -7.74 24.37 2.86
C ASN A 125 -6.67 23.29 3.08
N VAL A 126 -6.95 22.27 3.89
CA VAL A 126 -6.04 21.13 4.09
C VAL A 126 -5.86 20.36 2.79
N ALA A 127 -6.92 20.11 2.03
CA ALA A 127 -6.81 19.44 0.73
C ALA A 127 -5.93 20.23 -0.25
N LEU A 128 -6.16 21.55 -0.38
CA LEU A 128 -5.37 22.42 -1.25
C LEU A 128 -3.90 22.44 -0.83
N PHE A 129 -3.63 22.57 0.47
CA PHE A 129 -2.27 22.51 0.99
C PHE A 129 -1.58 21.19 0.63
N LEU A 130 -2.22 20.05 0.89
CA LEU A 130 -1.64 18.74 0.57
C LEU A 130 -1.40 18.58 -0.93
N ILE A 131 -2.36 18.93 -1.77
CA ILE A 131 -2.22 18.85 -3.24
C ILE A 131 -1.06 19.72 -3.73
N SER A 132 -0.97 20.96 -3.25
CA SER A 132 0.13 21.86 -3.62
C SER A 132 1.49 21.32 -3.15
N SER A 133 1.60 20.86 -1.91
CA SER A 133 2.86 20.30 -1.38
C SER A 133 3.32 19.05 -2.14
N LEU A 134 2.40 18.11 -2.41
CA LEU A 134 2.71 16.92 -3.19
C LEU A 134 3.07 17.25 -4.64
N SER A 135 2.41 18.24 -5.25
CA SER A 135 2.75 18.66 -6.62
C SER A 135 4.15 19.23 -6.69
N ILE A 136 4.54 20.07 -5.71
CA ILE A 136 5.89 20.63 -5.62
C ILE A 136 6.93 19.53 -5.42
N GLU A 137 6.67 18.60 -4.48
CA GLU A 137 7.55 17.47 -4.22
C GLU A 137 7.72 16.60 -5.47
N THR A 138 6.64 16.25 -6.17
CA THR A 138 6.70 15.35 -7.32
C THR A 138 7.40 16.01 -8.50
N ILE A 139 7.19 17.31 -8.71
CA ILE A 139 7.95 18.09 -9.72
C ILE A 139 9.43 18.10 -9.36
N TYR A 140 9.77 18.36 -8.10
CA TYR A 140 11.15 18.36 -7.64
C TYR A 140 11.81 16.99 -7.84
N HIS A 141 11.16 15.92 -7.38
CA HIS A 141 11.59 14.54 -7.52
C HIS A 141 11.82 14.16 -8.98
N SER A 142 10.91 14.55 -9.87
CA SER A 142 11.01 14.29 -11.32
C SER A 142 12.19 15.00 -12.00
N ILE A 143 12.57 16.19 -11.55
CA ILE A 143 13.62 17.03 -12.16
C ILE A 143 14.99 16.71 -11.58
N MET A 144 15.07 16.60 -10.25
CA MET A 144 16.34 16.41 -9.53
C MET A 144 16.82 14.96 -9.57
N ASP A 145 15.89 14.04 -9.83
CA ASP A 145 16.18 12.62 -10.04
C ASP A 145 16.96 12.03 -8.85
N GLU A 146 16.38 12.25 -7.66
CA GLU A 146 16.88 11.86 -6.34
C GLU A 146 15.70 11.39 -5.46
N GLN A 147 15.93 10.44 -4.54
CA GLN A 147 14.88 9.79 -3.73
C GLN A 147 14.77 10.33 -2.29
N MET A 148 15.76 11.06 -1.80
CA MET A 148 15.86 11.46 -0.40
C MET A 148 14.74 12.42 0.03
N VAL A 149 14.42 13.44 -0.77
CA VAL A 149 13.31 14.36 -0.41
C VAL A 149 11.97 13.63 -0.42
N HIS A 150 11.81 12.69 -1.36
CA HIS A 150 10.63 11.83 -1.43
C HIS A 150 10.46 11.00 -0.14
N GLU A 151 11.50 10.29 0.27
CA GLU A 151 11.49 9.45 1.49
C GLU A 151 11.22 10.26 2.76
N LEU A 152 11.89 11.42 2.90
CA LEU A 152 11.71 12.30 4.06
C LEU A 152 10.29 12.89 4.11
N THR A 153 9.73 13.27 2.96
CA THR A 153 8.35 13.78 2.86
C THR A 153 7.33 12.69 3.18
N PHE A 154 7.55 11.48 2.66
CA PHE A 154 6.72 10.32 2.97
C PHE A 154 6.75 9.96 4.45
N LEU A 155 7.93 9.94 5.08
CA LEU A 155 8.09 9.73 6.53
C LEU A 155 7.35 10.81 7.34
N LEU A 156 7.45 12.08 6.96
CA LEU A 156 6.73 13.17 7.62
C LEU A 156 5.22 12.97 7.54
N LEU A 157 4.68 12.63 6.36
CA LEU A 157 3.26 12.34 6.19
C LEU A 157 2.79 11.19 7.10
N ILE A 158 3.56 10.10 7.17
CA ILE A 158 3.28 8.97 8.08
C ILE A 158 3.25 9.43 9.54
N LEU A 159 4.22 10.24 9.98
CA LEU A 159 4.26 10.75 11.35
C LEU A 159 3.05 11.63 11.69
N LEU A 160 2.63 12.49 10.75
CA LEU A 160 1.44 13.32 10.91
C LEU A 160 0.17 12.47 10.99
N VAL A 161 0.06 11.45 10.14
CA VAL A 161 -1.04 10.47 10.15
C VAL A 161 -1.10 9.73 11.49
N ILE A 162 0.04 9.26 12.01
CA ILE A 162 0.12 8.61 13.33
C ILE A 162 -0.32 9.58 14.44
N ARG A 163 0.18 10.82 14.41
CA ARG A 163 -0.16 11.85 15.41
C ARG A 163 -1.67 12.11 15.43
N GLN A 164 -2.26 12.31 14.25
CA GLN A 164 -3.67 12.61 14.10
C GLN A 164 -4.55 11.42 14.49
N THR A 165 -4.18 10.20 14.06
CA THR A 165 -4.91 8.98 14.41
C THR A 165 -4.88 8.72 15.92
N ARG A 166 -3.73 8.91 16.58
CA ARG A 166 -3.64 8.83 18.05
C ARG A 166 -4.53 9.86 18.73
N SER A 167 -4.66 11.06 18.16
CA SER A 167 -5.57 12.08 18.68
C SER A 167 -7.03 11.63 18.60
N LEU A 168 -7.45 11.13 17.42
CA LEU A 168 -8.80 10.61 17.21
C LEU A 168 -9.13 9.45 18.17
N ILE A 169 -8.19 8.52 18.37
CA ILE A 169 -8.38 7.41 19.31
C ILE A 169 -8.62 7.92 20.74
N ARG A 170 -7.83 8.89 21.21
CA ARG A 170 -7.98 9.46 22.57
C ARG A 170 -9.32 10.18 22.76
N GLU A 171 -9.77 10.90 21.75
CA GLU A 171 -11.01 11.67 21.82
C GLU A 171 -12.25 10.77 21.74
N ARG A 172 -12.21 9.76 20.87
CA ARG A 172 -13.42 9.06 20.41
C ARG A 172 -13.63 7.71 21.09
N ILE A 173 -12.59 7.11 21.63
CA ILE A 173 -12.63 5.75 22.17
C ILE A 173 -12.52 5.79 23.70
N GLN A 174 -13.65 5.56 24.35
CA GLN A 174 -13.72 5.55 25.82
C GLN A 174 -13.53 4.15 26.40
N LYS A 175 -14.07 3.11 25.74
CA LYS A 175 -14.04 1.73 26.23
C LYS A 175 -12.67 1.09 26.09
N ASP A 176 -12.20 0.46 27.15
CA ASP A 176 -10.86 -0.16 27.18
C ASP A 176 -10.74 -1.40 26.29
N GLU A 177 -11.84 -2.09 25.99
CA GLU A 177 -11.86 -3.16 25.00
C GLU A 177 -11.55 -2.64 23.59
N GLU A 178 -12.22 -1.57 23.17
CA GLU A 178 -12.01 -0.93 21.87
C GLU A 178 -10.59 -0.35 21.76
N LYS A 179 -10.06 0.27 22.82
CA LYS A 179 -8.65 0.73 22.87
C LYS A 179 -7.66 -0.41 22.70
N ARG A 180 -7.89 -1.54 23.39
CA ARG A 180 -7.05 -2.74 23.27
C ARG A 180 -7.07 -3.29 21.86
N MET A 181 -8.24 -3.37 21.23
CA MET A 181 -8.37 -3.83 19.85
C MET A 181 -7.62 -2.91 18.88
N LEU A 182 -7.80 -1.60 18.98
CA LEU A 182 -7.09 -0.63 18.12
C LEU A 182 -5.57 -0.67 18.31
N LYS A 183 -5.12 -0.87 19.56
CA LYS A 183 -3.69 -1.08 19.87
C LYS A 183 -3.17 -2.33 19.17
N TRP A 184 -3.88 -3.45 19.25
CA TRP A 184 -3.50 -4.69 18.57
C TRP A 184 -3.47 -4.53 17.06
N LEU A 185 -4.48 -3.90 16.44
CA LEU A 185 -4.50 -3.62 15.00
C LEU A 185 -3.36 -2.71 14.58
N SER A 186 -3.04 -1.69 15.39
CA SER A 186 -1.89 -0.81 15.15
C SER A 186 -0.56 -1.57 15.20
N ILE A 187 -0.38 -2.47 16.18
CA ILE A 187 0.80 -3.33 16.29
C ILE A 187 0.90 -4.28 15.11
N PHE A 188 -0.21 -4.94 14.75
CA PHE A 188 -0.26 -5.86 13.61
C PHE A 188 0.13 -5.15 12.31
N GLY A 189 -0.50 -4.01 12.01
CA GLY A 189 -0.15 -3.22 10.83
C GLY A 189 1.31 -2.77 10.84
N ALA A 190 1.83 -2.31 11.98
CA ALA A 190 3.24 -1.92 12.11
C ALA A 190 4.20 -3.10 11.89
N VAL A 191 3.87 -4.30 12.40
CA VAL A 191 4.65 -5.52 12.15
C VAL A 191 4.63 -5.88 10.67
N CYS A 192 3.50 -5.79 9.99
CA CYS A 192 3.43 -6.00 8.54
C CYS A 192 4.36 -5.05 7.78
N PHE A 193 4.31 -3.74 8.07
CA PHE A 193 5.20 -2.76 7.44
C PHE A 193 6.67 -3.01 7.74
N LEU A 194 7.04 -3.24 9.01
CA LEU A 194 8.44 -3.44 9.41
C LEU A 194 9.00 -4.75 8.88
N PHE A 195 8.21 -5.83 8.88
CA PHE A 195 8.65 -7.11 8.34
C PHE A 195 8.73 -7.08 6.81
N GLY A 196 7.79 -6.41 6.14
CA GLY A 196 7.92 -6.15 4.72
C GLY A 196 9.19 -5.36 4.41
N TYR A 197 9.47 -4.29 5.17
CA TYR A 197 10.65 -3.46 4.96
C TYR A 197 11.93 -4.28 5.15
N LEU A 198 11.96 -5.16 6.16
CA LEU A 198 13.04 -6.11 6.34
C LEU A 198 13.24 -6.99 5.11
N LEU A 199 12.17 -7.58 4.56
CA LEU A 199 12.26 -8.41 3.36
C LEU A 199 12.79 -7.62 2.16
N TRP A 200 12.30 -6.39 1.97
CA TRP A 200 12.79 -5.48 0.94
C TRP A 200 14.29 -5.17 1.08
N GLN A 201 14.76 -4.89 2.29
CA GLN A 201 16.20 -4.68 2.53
C GLN A 201 17.02 -5.95 2.27
N LEU A 202 16.50 -7.12 2.63
CA LEU A 202 17.17 -8.40 2.36
C LEU A 202 17.23 -8.71 0.86
N ASP A 203 16.20 -8.32 0.09
CA ASP A 203 16.16 -8.42 -1.37
C ASP A 203 17.35 -7.69 -1.99
N PHE A 204 17.61 -6.44 -1.55
CA PHE A 204 18.76 -5.65 -1.99
C PHE A 204 20.10 -6.20 -1.54
N ILE A 205 20.24 -6.58 -0.27
CA ILE A 205 21.53 -6.97 0.31
C ILE A 205 22.00 -8.32 -0.23
N TYR A 206 21.09 -9.28 -0.40
CA TYR A 206 21.41 -10.66 -0.76
C TYR A 206 21.03 -11.01 -2.20
N CYS A 207 20.92 -10.01 -3.08
CA CYS A 207 20.32 -10.23 -4.37
C CYS A 207 21.02 -11.33 -5.20
N SER A 208 22.36 -11.30 -5.26
CA SER A 208 23.12 -12.30 -6.03
C SER A 208 22.86 -13.74 -5.56
N GLN A 209 22.72 -13.93 -4.24
CA GLN A 209 22.45 -15.22 -3.62
C GLN A 209 21.00 -15.65 -3.86
N LEU A 210 20.05 -14.73 -3.68
CA LEU A 210 18.63 -14.97 -3.94
C LEU A 210 18.42 -15.37 -5.40
N THR A 211 19.01 -14.65 -6.36
CA THR A 211 18.91 -14.98 -7.79
C THR A 211 19.50 -16.35 -8.13
N ALA A 212 20.64 -16.72 -7.55
CA ALA A 212 21.20 -18.05 -7.73
C ALA A 212 20.26 -19.16 -7.20
N TRP A 213 19.64 -18.94 -6.03
CA TRP A 213 18.66 -19.87 -5.46
C TRP A 213 17.38 -19.94 -6.28
N LYS A 214 16.87 -18.80 -6.77
CA LYS A 214 15.70 -18.74 -7.67
C LYS A 214 15.93 -19.58 -8.92
N ARG A 215 17.08 -19.40 -9.59
CA ARG A 215 17.44 -20.18 -10.78
C ARG A 215 17.63 -21.67 -10.49
N ALA A 216 18.17 -22.03 -9.32
CA ALA A 216 18.33 -23.43 -8.91
C ALA A 216 16.99 -24.12 -8.59
N LEU A 217 16.06 -23.40 -7.96
CA LEU A 217 14.73 -23.92 -7.61
C LEU A 217 13.80 -24.01 -8.82
N GLY A 218 13.88 -23.05 -9.75
CA GLY A 218 12.97 -22.90 -10.88
C GLY A 218 11.56 -22.45 -10.47
N MET A 219 10.71 -22.20 -11.46
CA MET A 219 9.34 -21.73 -11.29
C MET A 219 8.38 -22.89 -10.98
N PRO A 220 7.38 -22.70 -10.09
CA PRO A 220 7.06 -21.45 -9.39
C PRO A 220 7.80 -21.27 -8.06
N TRP A 221 8.59 -22.25 -7.60
CA TRP A 221 9.18 -22.21 -6.26
C TRP A 221 10.16 -21.05 -6.04
N GLY A 222 10.87 -20.62 -7.09
CA GLY A 222 11.71 -19.42 -7.08
C GLY A 222 10.92 -18.14 -6.76
N PHE A 223 9.63 -18.08 -7.10
CA PHE A 223 8.79 -16.91 -6.80
C PHE A 223 8.65 -16.63 -5.30
N LEU A 224 8.82 -17.65 -4.45
CA LEU A 224 8.77 -17.47 -2.99
C LEU A 224 9.97 -16.66 -2.46
N LEU A 225 11.05 -16.56 -3.23
CA LEU A 225 12.24 -15.79 -2.89
C LEU A 225 12.22 -14.36 -3.45
N GLU A 226 11.15 -13.95 -4.13
CA GLU A 226 10.96 -12.55 -4.56
C GLU A 226 10.51 -11.72 -3.36
N PHE A 227 11.48 -11.31 -2.54
CA PHE A 227 11.23 -10.64 -1.25
C PHE A 227 10.61 -9.26 -1.44
N HIS A 228 10.93 -8.57 -2.53
CA HIS A 228 10.21 -7.33 -2.89
C HIS A 228 8.72 -7.57 -3.19
N GLY A 229 8.36 -8.72 -3.79
CA GLY A 229 6.96 -9.11 -3.97
C GLY A 229 6.23 -9.33 -2.64
N TRP A 230 6.90 -9.90 -1.64
CA TRP A 230 6.34 -10.02 -0.29
C TRP A 230 6.16 -8.67 0.41
N TRP A 231 7.05 -7.71 0.14
CA TRP A 231 6.89 -6.33 0.60
C TRP A 231 5.55 -5.77 0.16
N HIS A 232 5.19 -5.83 -1.14
CA HIS A 232 3.88 -5.36 -1.64
C HIS A 232 2.70 -5.99 -0.90
N GLY A 233 2.74 -7.32 -0.70
CA GLY A 233 1.68 -8.02 0.01
C GLY A 233 1.52 -7.53 1.45
N LEU A 234 2.62 -7.45 2.20
CA LEU A 234 2.62 -7.07 3.61
C LEU A 234 2.24 -5.60 3.83
N THR A 235 2.77 -4.68 3.00
CA THR A 235 2.40 -3.26 3.07
C THR A 235 0.96 -3.04 2.64
N ALA A 236 0.42 -3.80 1.68
CA ALA A 236 -1.00 -3.76 1.34
C ALA A 236 -1.89 -4.14 2.53
N VAL A 237 -1.55 -5.21 3.26
CA VAL A 237 -2.24 -5.58 4.51
C VAL A 237 -2.14 -4.46 5.55
N GLY A 238 -0.93 -3.97 5.81
CA GLY A 238 -0.68 -2.93 6.80
C GLY A 238 -1.43 -1.63 6.50
N ALA A 239 -1.38 -1.18 5.25
CA ALA A 239 -2.07 0.01 4.76
C ALA A 239 -3.59 -0.16 4.87
N TYR A 240 -4.13 -1.33 4.47
CA TYR A 240 -5.56 -1.62 4.59
C TYR A 240 -6.05 -1.57 6.03
N VAL A 241 -5.35 -2.24 6.96
CA VAL A 241 -5.68 -2.22 8.39
C VAL A 241 -5.71 -0.79 8.92
N PHE A 242 -4.70 0.01 8.55
CA PHE A 242 -4.62 1.40 8.98
C PHE A 242 -5.74 2.26 8.39
N MET A 243 -6.02 2.14 7.09
CA MET A 243 -7.09 2.86 6.42
C MET A 243 -8.47 2.50 7.00
N ARG A 244 -8.73 1.21 7.26
CA ARG A 244 -9.96 0.75 7.92
C ARG A 244 -10.11 1.34 9.32
N MET A 245 -9.01 1.46 10.06
CA MET A 245 -9.01 2.08 11.38
C MET A 245 -9.38 3.57 11.31
N VAL A 246 -8.77 4.33 10.39
CA VAL A 246 -9.10 5.75 10.18
C VAL A 246 -10.52 5.93 9.68
N ASP A 247 -10.99 5.11 8.74
CA ASP A 247 -12.38 5.10 8.27
C ASP A 247 -13.35 4.89 9.45
N GLY A 248 -13.15 3.84 10.25
CA GLY A 248 -14.00 3.56 11.42
C GLY A 248 -13.98 4.67 12.48
N LEU A 249 -12.83 5.27 12.76
CA LEU A 249 -12.71 6.38 13.71
C LEU A 249 -13.43 7.65 13.23
N THR A 250 -13.55 7.83 11.91
CA THR A 250 -14.10 9.03 11.27
C THR A 250 -15.54 8.87 10.77
N GLN A 251 -16.22 7.76 11.09
CA GLN A 251 -17.68 7.62 10.88
C GLN A 251 -18.47 8.35 11.98
N GLU A 252 -19.72 8.73 11.77
CA GLU A 252 -20.49 9.43 12.82
C GLU A 252 -20.59 8.62 14.13
N GLN A 253 -20.93 7.34 14.00
CA GLN A 253 -20.87 6.38 15.09
C GLN A 253 -19.64 5.48 14.92
N VAL A 254 -18.86 5.35 15.97
CA VAL A 254 -17.73 4.42 15.99
C VAL A 254 -18.28 2.99 16.10
N VAL A 255 -18.29 2.26 14.98
CA VAL A 255 -18.68 0.85 14.95
C VAL A 255 -17.43 0.00 14.76
N LEU A 256 -16.75 -0.26 15.88
CA LEU A 256 -15.63 -1.19 15.97
C LEU A 256 -16.19 -2.58 16.32
N ARG A 257 -16.89 -3.25 15.38
CA ARG A 257 -17.50 -4.57 15.63
C ARG A 257 -16.72 -5.71 14.98
N GLY A 258 -16.64 -6.82 15.72
CA GLY A 258 -15.95 -8.06 15.35
C GLY A 258 -14.50 -8.09 15.84
N GLY A 259 -13.94 -9.30 16.03
CA GLY A 259 -12.56 -9.48 16.48
C GLY A 259 -11.52 -8.89 15.50
N PRO A 260 -10.21 -8.98 15.80
CA PRO A 260 -9.14 -8.35 15.02
C PRO A 260 -9.17 -8.71 13.52
N PHE A 261 -9.76 -9.86 13.16
CA PHE A 261 -9.87 -10.35 11.80
C PHE A 261 -11.25 -10.16 11.14
N ALA A 262 -12.25 -9.68 11.87
CA ALA A 262 -13.58 -9.43 11.31
C ALA A 262 -13.57 -8.36 10.21
N TRP A 263 -12.51 -7.56 10.13
CA TRP A 263 -12.30 -6.58 9.07
C TRP A 263 -11.82 -7.21 7.76
N PHE A 264 -11.34 -8.45 7.80
CA PHE A 264 -10.98 -9.25 6.62
C PHE A 264 -12.13 -10.18 6.17
N GLU A 265 -13.12 -10.43 7.03
CA GLU A 265 -14.27 -11.26 6.71
C GLU A 265 -15.35 -10.45 5.98
N SER A 266 -15.20 -10.31 4.66
CA SER A 266 -16.32 -9.95 3.79
C SER A 266 -17.22 -11.17 3.59
N GLY A 267 -18.25 -11.38 4.42
CA GLY A 267 -19.09 -12.55 4.17
C GLY A 267 -20.33 -12.85 5.00
N LYS A 268 -20.61 -12.17 6.12
CA LYS A 268 -21.84 -12.44 6.87
C LYS A 268 -22.67 -11.19 7.10
N PRO A 269 -23.97 -11.19 6.72
CA PRO A 269 -24.89 -10.18 7.24
C PRO A 269 -24.87 -10.28 8.77
N LEU A 270 -24.84 -9.13 9.44
CA LEU A 270 -25.09 -9.06 10.86
C LEU A 270 -26.52 -9.58 11.08
N ALA A 271 -26.64 -10.78 11.64
CA ALA A 271 -27.90 -11.21 12.22
C ALA A 271 -28.29 -10.17 13.26
N ASP A 272 -29.47 -9.60 13.07
CA ASP A 272 -30.16 -8.84 14.07
C ASP A 272 -30.30 -9.73 15.31
N LYS A 273 -29.53 -9.44 16.37
CA LYS A 273 -29.87 -9.94 17.70
C LYS A 273 -30.85 -8.94 18.31
N SER A 274 -32.05 -8.94 17.76
CA SER A 274 -33.25 -8.60 18.50
C SER A 274 -33.64 -9.83 19.31
N GLN A 275 -33.15 -9.91 20.55
CA GLN A 275 -33.74 -10.59 21.70
C GLN A 275 -32.93 -10.26 22.95
#